data_AF-A0A5N5N5T9-F1
#
_entry.id   AF-A0A5N5N5T9-F1
#
_cell.length_a   1.000
_cell.length_b   1.000
_cell.length_c   1.000
_cell.angle_alpha   90.00
_cell.angle_beta   90.00
_cell.angle_gamma   90.00
#
_symmetry.space_group_name_H-M   'P 1'
#
loop_
_entity.id
_entity.type
_entity.pdbx_description
1 polymer ?
#
loop_
_entity_poly.entity_id
_entity_poly.type
_entity_poly.pdbx_seq_one_letter_code
_entity_poly.pdbx_strand_id
1 'polypeptide(L)'
;MIDGPFPKTPDEEAFLQQIASDASLAEISIALGMRHWSPDASVQRKAVVHASNAASLIIQRIKTDTAHEAAVLGAVLSMAIGERLLNNVPVWNIHIDGLAKMITERRVHGTPDLPQLVTAFMIIDSTNYVFDYPLGYHQKVIDAIRPYGHRPLADVSAISEDLIQFRKLVDIHRKFPHSSYRVQQILQDRDSLLRRVRALRSEDDQYIQVTALAMELTLYLTWSPLPDSTLNLTPVAGRLWEAMNNLPVRPCMFMDLASCPLMLGAVAADEGSEVRDWFVTRIRKAVETLKSRGWRRPLEVLERAFTPDDGLVSRFRALWREIDS
;
A
#
# COMPACT_ATOMS: atom_id res chain seq x y z
N MET A 1 20.93 -1.26 7.08
CA MET A 1 20.55 -1.88 8.37
C MET A 1 19.01 -1.97 8.47
N ILE A 2 18.39 -3.06 8.01
CA ILE A 2 16.95 -3.34 8.23
C ILE A 2 16.76 -4.34 9.40
N ASP A 3 17.85 -4.95 9.87
CA ASP A 3 17.84 -6.08 10.81
C ASP A 3 18.18 -5.66 12.23
N GLY A 4 17.25 -4.95 12.87
CA GLY A 4 17.24 -4.76 14.33
C GLY A 4 16.00 -5.40 14.94
N PRO A 5 16.02 -5.73 16.24
CA PRO A 5 14.83 -6.23 16.94
C PRO A 5 13.63 -5.28 16.76
N PHE A 6 12.43 -5.85 16.80
CA PHE A 6 11.18 -5.11 16.84
C PHE A 6 10.56 -5.29 18.23
N PRO A 7 10.13 -4.21 18.92
CA PRO A 7 10.16 -2.81 18.52
C PRO A 7 11.56 -2.18 18.65
N LYS A 8 11.84 -1.13 17.86
CA LYS A 8 13.08 -0.33 17.90
C LYS A 8 12.82 1.13 18.30
N THR A 9 11.62 1.64 18.05
CA THR A 9 11.22 3.02 18.36
C THR A 9 10.02 3.05 19.32
N PRO A 10 9.79 4.15 20.04
CA PRO A 10 8.57 4.33 20.85
C PRO A 10 7.29 4.18 20.04
N ASP A 11 7.27 4.61 18.78
CA ASP A 11 6.12 4.46 17.89
C ASP A 11 5.82 2.99 17.57
N GLU A 12 6.85 2.17 17.37
CA GLU A 12 6.70 0.73 17.18
C GLU A 12 6.23 0.01 18.45
N GLU A 13 6.67 0.47 19.61
CA GLU A 13 6.18 -0.04 20.89
C GLU A 13 4.70 0.33 21.10
N ALA A 14 4.32 1.59 20.84
CA ALA A 14 2.94 2.04 20.88
C ALA A 14 2.05 1.26 19.91
N PHE A 15 2.56 0.96 18.71
CA PHE A 15 1.87 0.11 17.74
C PHE A 15 1.62 -1.31 18.28
N LEU A 16 2.61 -1.93 18.93
CA LEU A 16 2.43 -3.25 19.57
C LEU A 16 1.43 -3.21 20.73
N GLN A 17 1.49 -2.16 21.55
CA GLN A 17 0.53 -1.95 22.64
C GLN A 17 -0.89 -1.79 22.07
N GLN A 18 -1.04 -1.09 20.95
CA GLN A 18 -2.32 -0.98 20.25
C GLN A 18 -2.82 -2.36 19.76
N ILE A 19 -1.97 -3.20 19.18
CA ILE A 19 -2.35 -4.57 18.79
C ILE A 19 -2.85 -5.37 20.01
N ALA A 20 -2.17 -5.24 21.14
CA ALA A 20 -2.52 -5.93 22.37
C ALA A 20 -3.74 -5.33 23.10
N SER A 21 -4.18 -4.12 22.71
CA SER A 21 -5.23 -3.38 23.42
C SER A 21 -6.65 -3.96 23.23
N ASP A 22 -6.89 -4.72 22.16
CA ASP A 22 -8.17 -5.35 21.89
C ASP A 22 -7.98 -6.77 21.34
N ALA A 23 -8.79 -7.70 21.86
CA ALA A 23 -8.70 -9.11 21.49
C ALA A 23 -8.98 -9.36 20.00
N SER A 24 -9.87 -8.57 19.37
CA SER A 24 -10.17 -8.75 17.94
C SER A 24 -8.96 -8.39 17.08
N LEU A 25 -8.23 -7.33 17.44
CA LEU A 25 -7.02 -6.90 16.73
C LEU A 25 -5.87 -7.89 16.97
N ALA A 26 -5.72 -8.41 18.19
CA ALA A 26 -4.74 -9.45 18.49
C ALA A 26 -5.01 -10.74 17.68
N GLU A 27 -6.25 -11.25 17.71
CA GLU A 27 -6.65 -12.47 17.01
C GLU A 27 -6.43 -12.35 15.50
N ILE A 28 -6.83 -11.24 14.87
CA ILE A 28 -6.60 -11.06 13.42
C ILE A 28 -5.12 -10.88 13.09
N SER A 29 -4.34 -10.21 13.94
CA SER A 29 -2.89 -10.08 13.74
C SER A 29 -2.19 -11.44 13.76
N ILE A 30 -2.59 -12.32 14.70
CA ILE A 30 -2.11 -13.71 14.75
C ILE A 30 -2.57 -14.49 13.51
N ALA A 31 -3.83 -14.36 13.12
CA ALA A 31 -4.37 -15.03 11.95
C ALA A 31 -3.61 -14.67 10.67
N LEU A 32 -3.38 -13.38 10.42
CA LEU A 32 -2.60 -12.88 9.28
C LEU A 32 -1.16 -13.40 9.33
N GLY A 33 -0.52 -13.27 10.50
CA GLY A 33 0.82 -13.78 10.73
C GLY A 33 0.92 -15.25 10.36
N MET A 34 0.08 -16.10 10.92
CA MET A 34 0.07 -17.54 10.61
C MET A 34 -0.24 -17.83 9.14
N ARG A 35 -1.26 -17.17 8.59
CA ARG A 35 -1.75 -17.38 7.23
C ARG A 35 -0.67 -17.11 6.19
N HIS A 36 0.17 -16.11 6.40
CA HIS A 36 1.24 -15.79 5.47
C HIS A 36 2.60 -16.36 5.91
N TRP A 37 2.73 -16.82 7.15
CA TRP A 37 3.95 -17.44 7.66
C TRP A 37 4.25 -18.79 7.02
N SER A 38 3.26 -19.68 6.88
CA SER A 38 3.48 -21.01 6.28
C SER A 38 2.24 -21.49 5.53
N PRO A 39 2.39 -22.12 4.34
CA PRO A 39 1.30 -22.71 3.61
C PRO A 39 0.83 -24.06 4.18
N ASP A 40 1.47 -24.57 5.24
CA ASP A 40 1.11 -25.86 5.84
C ASP A 40 -0.35 -25.89 6.28
N ALA A 41 -1.08 -26.94 5.90
CA ALA A 41 -2.50 -27.06 6.17
C ALA A 41 -2.85 -26.97 7.67
N SER A 42 -1.95 -27.42 8.55
CA SER A 42 -2.14 -27.30 10.01
C SER A 42 -2.05 -25.85 10.50
N VAL A 43 -1.13 -25.06 9.93
CA VAL A 43 -0.97 -23.62 10.24
C VAL A 43 -2.13 -22.84 9.66
N GLN A 44 -2.52 -23.13 8.41
CA GLN A 44 -3.67 -22.51 7.75
C GLN A 44 -4.97 -22.74 8.53
N ARG A 45 -5.20 -23.96 9.05
CA ARG A 45 -6.36 -24.23 9.92
C ARG A 45 -6.35 -23.38 11.20
N LYS A 46 -5.20 -23.21 11.84
CA LYS A 46 -5.09 -22.34 13.02
C LYS A 46 -5.36 -20.88 12.67
N ALA A 47 -4.84 -20.41 11.54
CA ALA A 47 -5.11 -19.06 11.05
C ALA A 47 -6.61 -18.83 10.82
N VAL A 48 -7.34 -19.81 10.28
CA VAL A 48 -8.80 -19.75 10.13
C VAL A 48 -9.51 -19.67 11.48
N VAL A 49 -9.08 -20.44 12.48
CA VAL A 49 -9.64 -20.37 13.84
C VAL A 49 -9.48 -18.96 14.43
N HIS A 50 -8.28 -18.40 14.37
CA HIS A 50 -8.02 -17.04 14.87
C HIS A 50 -8.82 -15.98 14.11
N ALA A 51 -8.92 -16.08 12.77
CA ALA A 51 -9.74 -15.18 11.97
C ALA A 51 -11.24 -15.26 12.35
N SER A 52 -11.75 -16.47 12.62
CA SER A 52 -13.13 -16.71 13.08
C SER A 52 -13.38 -16.13 14.48
N ASN A 53 -12.39 -16.23 15.38
CA ASN A 53 -12.46 -15.62 16.70
C ASN A 53 -12.50 -14.09 16.60
N ALA A 54 -11.62 -13.49 15.78
CA ALA A 54 -11.61 -12.06 15.52
C ALA A 54 -12.96 -11.57 14.99
N ALA A 55 -13.55 -12.27 14.01
CA ALA A 55 -14.87 -11.95 13.46
C ALA A 55 -15.96 -12.01 14.55
N SER A 56 -15.92 -13.03 15.41
CA SER A 56 -16.89 -13.19 16.50
C SER A 56 -16.80 -12.06 17.53
N LEU A 57 -15.57 -11.64 17.86
CA LEU A 57 -15.30 -10.50 18.75
C LEU A 57 -15.79 -9.19 18.12
N ILE A 58 -15.55 -8.96 16.83
CA ILE A 58 -16.06 -7.78 16.10
C ILE A 58 -17.60 -7.77 16.11
N ILE A 59 -18.25 -8.91 15.86
CA ILE A 59 -19.71 -9.03 15.95
C ILE A 59 -20.20 -8.68 17.37
N GLN A 60 -19.48 -9.12 18.40
CA GLN A 60 -19.80 -8.73 19.77
C GLN A 60 -19.65 -7.21 19.97
N ARG A 61 -18.57 -6.60 19.49
CA ARG A 61 -18.35 -5.15 19.55
C ARG A 61 -19.47 -4.37 18.87
N ILE A 62 -19.95 -4.84 17.71
CA ILE A 62 -21.10 -4.27 17.01
C ILE A 62 -22.36 -4.37 17.87
N LYS A 63 -22.64 -5.55 18.47
CA LYS A 63 -23.82 -5.75 19.34
C LYS A 63 -23.79 -4.89 20.60
N THR A 64 -22.60 -4.58 21.12
CA THR A 64 -22.39 -3.76 22.31
C THR A 64 -22.12 -2.29 22.00
N ASP A 65 -22.30 -1.86 20.73
CA ASP A 65 -22.10 -0.48 20.29
C ASP A 65 -20.69 0.10 20.56
N THR A 66 -19.67 -0.77 20.54
CA THR A 66 -18.25 -0.41 20.71
C THR A 66 -17.42 -0.67 19.46
N ALA A 67 -18.07 -1.00 18.33
CA ALA A 67 -17.40 -1.25 17.05
C ALA A 67 -16.69 -0.01 16.49
N HIS A 68 -17.08 1.17 16.95
CA HIS A 68 -16.45 2.42 16.58
C HIS A 68 -15.08 2.62 17.23
N GLU A 69 -14.60 1.76 18.14
CA GLU A 69 -13.28 1.91 18.80
C GLU A 69 -12.08 1.71 17.84
N ALA A 70 -10.95 2.36 18.16
CA ALA A 70 -9.81 2.47 17.24
C ALA A 70 -9.18 1.10 16.90
N ALA A 71 -9.11 0.22 17.90
CA ALA A 71 -8.56 -1.11 17.73
C ALA A 71 -9.48 -2.00 16.87
N VAL A 72 -10.81 -1.82 16.95
CA VAL A 72 -11.77 -2.56 16.12
C VAL A 72 -11.66 -2.14 14.65
N LEU A 73 -11.51 -0.83 14.37
CA LEU A 73 -11.22 -0.34 13.02
C LEU A 73 -9.92 -0.96 12.48
N GLY A 74 -8.86 -0.99 13.30
CA GLY A 74 -7.60 -1.65 12.94
C GLY A 74 -7.78 -3.15 12.67
N ALA A 75 -8.65 -3.82 13.41
CA ALA A 75 -8.92 -5.24 13.23
C ALA A 75 -9.62 -5.51 11.89
N VAL A 76 -10.67 -4.73 11.58
CA VAL A 76 -11.40 -4.86 10.30
C VAL A 76 -10.51 -4.48 9.11
N LEU A 77 -9.67 -3.44 9.23
CA LEU A 77 -8.67 -3.11 8.22
C LEU A 77 -7.70 -4.26 7.99
N SER A 78 -7.22 -4.89 9.07
CA SER A 78 -6.36 -6.08 9.00
C SER A 78 -7.05 -7.26 8.31
N MET A 79 -8.35 -7.49 8.59
CA MET A 79 -9.14 -8.50 7.87
C MET A 79 -9.20 -8.20 6.37
N ALA A 80 -9.46 -6.95 5.98
CA ALA A 80 -9.45 -6.55 4.57
C ALA A 80 -8.09 -6.86 3.92
N ILE A 81 -6.98 -6.41 4.52
CA ILE A 81 -5.64 -6.65 3.99
C ILE A 81 -5.38 -8.15 3.77
N GLY A 82 -5.73 -8.99 4.75
CA GLY A 82 -5.58 -10.44 4.64
C GLY A 82 -6.35 -11.06 3.48
N GLU A 83 -7.60 -10.66 3.30
CA GLU A 83 -8.42 -11.17 2.20
C GLU A 83 -7.92 -10.66 0.85
N ARG A 84 -7.39 -9.44 0.76
CA ARG A 84 -6.76 -8.95 -0.48
C ARG A 84 -5.50 -9.73 -0.83
N LEU A 85 -4.63 -10.01 0.14
CA LEU A 85 -3.42 -10.81 -0.07
C LEU A 85 -3.72 -12.25 -0.51
N LEU A 86 -4.94 -12.76 -0.27
CA LEU A 86 -5.42 -14.03 -0.81
C LEU A 86 -6.19 -13.89 -2.13
N ASN A 87 -6.30 -12.67 -2.67
CA ASN A 87 -7.13 -12.30 -3.81
C ASN A 87 -8.62 -12.65 -3.63
N ASN A 88 -9.13 -12.61 -2.40
CA ASN A 88 -10.54 -12.83 -2.08
C ASN A 88 -11.33 -11.51 -2.12
N VAL A 89 -11.49 -10.96 -3.33
CA VAL A 89 -12.14 -9.65 -3.56
C VAL A 89 -13.57 -9.56 -2.99
N PRO A 90 -14.43 -10.60 -3.07
CA PRO A 90 -15.77 -10.52 -2.48
C PRO A 90 -15.76 -10.28 -0.97
N VAL A 91 -14.91 -11.00 -0.22
CA VAL A 91 -14.82 -10.86 1.24
C VAL A 91 -14.06 -9.59 1.62
N TRP A 92 -13.05 -9.20 0.84
CA TRP A 92 -12.40 -7.89 0.96
C TRP A 92 -13.42 -6.74 0.93
N ASN A 93 -14.34 -6.74 -0.05
CA ASN A 93 -15.39 -5.71 -0.14
C ASN A 93 -16.30 -5.67 1.10
N ILE A 94 -16.62 -6.82 1.70
CA ILE A 94 -17.41 -6.89 2.94
C ILE A 94 -16.69 -6.17 4.08
N HIS A 95 -15.38 -6.39 4.24
CA HIS A 95 -14.59 -5.73 5.28
C HIS A 95 -14.42 -4.23 5.02
N ILE A 96 -14.23 -3.82 3.76
CA ILE A 96 -14.18 -2.41 3.37
C ILE A 96 -15.50 -1.69 3.69
N ASP A 97 -16.63 -2.31 3.38
CA ASP A 97 -17.96 -1.75 3.70
C ASP A 97 -18.18 -1.63 5.21
N GLY A 98 -17.78 -2.66 5.97
CA GLY A 98 -17.79 -2.63 7.42
C GLY A 98 -16.92 -1.50 8.00
N LEU A 99 -15.69 -1.35 7.49
CA LEU A 99 -14.76 -0.31 7.93
C LEU A 99 -15.32 1.10 7.68
N ALA A 100 -15.83 1.36 6.48
CA ALA A 100 -16.42 2.65 6.13
C ALA A 100 -17.62 3.01 7.04
N LYS A 101 -18.45 2.00 7.36
CA LYS A 101 -19.58 2.18 8.29
C LYS A 101 -19.10 2.50 9.70
N MET A 102 -18.11 1.77 10.23
CA MET A 102 -17.55 2.02 11.57
C MET A 102 -16.89 3.40 11.69
N ILE A 103 -16.23 3.88 10.64
CA ILE A 103 -15.69 5.24 10.57
C ILE A 103 -16.82 6.28 10.63
N THR A 104 -17.91 6.05 9.91
CA THR A 104 -19.08 6.94 9.95
C THR A 104 -19.71 6.95 11.35
N GLU A 105 -19.82 5.79 12.00
CA GLU A 105 -20.35 5.64 13.36
C GLU A 105 -19.49 6.35 14.41
N ARG A 106 -18.15 6.34 14.30
CA ARG A 106 -17.27 7.13 15.20
C ARG A 106 -17.67 8.59 15.26
N ARG A 107 -17.99 9.18 14.10
CA ARG A 107 -18.37 10.60 14.01
C ARG A 107 -19.70 10.86 14.68
N VAL A 108 -20.67 9.97 14.48
CA VAL A 108 -21.99 10.04 15.13
C VAL A 108 -21.86 9.97 16.66
N HIS A 109 -20.93 9.15 17.15
CA HIS A 109 -20.61 9.03 18.59
C HIS A 109 -19.71 10.15 19.14
N GLY A 110 -19.48 11.21 18.35
CA GLY A 110 -18.71 12.37 18.80
C GLY A 110 -17.23 12.06 19.07
N THR A 111 -16.68 11.03 18.43
CA THR A 111 -15.23 10.76 18.44
C THR A 111 -14.59 11.50 17.27
N PRO A 112 -13.97 12.68 17.50
CA PRO A 112 -13.54 13.56 16.43
C PRO A 112 -12.25 13.09 15.76
N ASP A 113 -11.49 12.20 16.40
CA ASP A 113 -10.18 11.78 15.92
C ASP A 113 -10.24 10.42 15.22
N LEU A 114 -9.62 10.37 14.04
CA LEU A 114 -9.37 9.13 13.32
C LEU A 114 -8.09 8.47 13.84
N PRO A 115 -8.06 7.13 13.97
CA PRO A 115 -6.84 6.43 14.31
C PRO A 115 -5.76 6.72 13.26
N GLN A 116 -4.60 7.24 13.68
CA GLN A 116 -3.50 7.60 12.78
C GLN A 116 -3.09 6.44 11.88
N LEU A 117 -3.09 5.21 12.41
CA LEU A 117 -2.77 4.01 11.63
C LEU A 117 -3.71 3.84 10.42
N VAL A 118 -5.00 4.15 10.56
CA VAL A 118 -5.97 4.05 9.47
C VAL A 118 -5.67 5.10 8.40
N THR A 119 -5.48 6.36 8.79
CA THR A 119 -5.20 7.44 7.82
C THR A 119 -3.84 7.26 7.14
N ALA A 120 -2.80 6.93 7.90
CA ALA A 120 -1.46 6.64 7.39
C ALA A 120 -1.45 5.46 6.41
N PHE A 121 -2.19 4.40 6.72
CA PHE A 121 -2.32 3.24 5.82
C PHE A 121 -3.02 3.63 4.51
N MET A 122 -4.14 4.38 4.57
CA MET A 122 -4.83 4.84 3.36
C MET A 122 -3.92 5.72 2.51
N ILE A 123 -3.08 6.56 3.12
CA ILE A 123 -2.11 7.40 2.41
C ILE A 123 -1.12 6.54 1.62
N ILE A 124 -0.41 5.60 2.28
CA ILE A 124 0.56 4.75 1.57
C ILE A 124 -0.10 3.84 0.54
N ASP A 125 -1.20 3.18 0.91
CA ASP A 125 -1.89 2.20 0.07
C ASP A 125 -2.60 2.84 -1.13
N SER A 126 -2.77 4.18 -1.14
CA SER A 126 -3.19 4.92 -2.34
C SER A 126 -2.23 4.71 -3.52
N THR A 127 -0.93 4.48 -3.25
CA THR A 127 0.03 4.14 -4.32
C THR A 127 -0.32 2.78 -4.92
N ASN A 128 -0.70 1.79 -4.10
CA ASN A 128 -1.13 0.49 -4.59
C ASN A 128 -2.47 0.58 -5.35
N TYR A 129 -3.38 1.45 -4.91
CA TYR A 129 -4.62 1.75 -5.60
C TYR A 129 -4.39 2.27 -7.03
N VAL A 130 -3.38 3.15 -7.23
CA VAL A 130 -3.01 3.63 -8.57
C VAL A 130 -2.70 2.47 -9.52
N PHE A 131 -2.26 1.31 -9.01
CA PHE A 131 -1.97 0.10 -9.80
C PHE A 131 -3.06 -0.99 -9.73
N ASP A 132 -4.27 -0.64 -9.33
CA ASP A 132 -5.42 -1.57 -9.24
C ASP A 132 -5.23 -2.72 -8.22
N TYR A 133 -4.30 -2.53 -7.27
CA TYR A 133 -4.02 -3.50 -6.21
C TYR A 133 -4.04 -2.91 -4.80
N PRO A 134 -5.08 -2.14 -4.41
CA PRO A 134 -5.16 -1.65 -3.03
C PRO A 134 -5.33 -2.81 -2.05
N LEU A 135 -4.64 -2.76 -0.91
CA LEU A 135 -4.78 -3.71 0.18
C LEU A 135 -5.96 -3.36 1.11
N GLY A 136 -6.18 -2.07 1.35
CA GLY A 136 -7.26 -1.54 2.18
C GLY A 136 -7.81 -0.20 1.70
N TYR A 137 -7.13 0.51 0.81
CA TYR A 137 -7.62 1.73 0.18
C TYR A 137 -8.88 1.43 -0.65
N HIS A 138 -9.93 2.21 -0.39
CA HIS A 138 -11.13 2.18 -1.21
C HIS A 138 -11.90 3.51 -1.09
N GLN A 139 -12.55 3.94 -2.16
CA GLN A 139 -13.25 5.23 -2.20
C GLN A 139 -14.30 5.37 -1.10
N LYS A 140 -15.03 4.29 -0.77
CA LYS A 140 -16.00 4.27 0.36
C LYS A 140 -15.35 4.64 1.71
N VAL A 141 -14.13 4.17 1.96
CA VAL A 141 -13.40 4.48 3.21
C VAL A 141 -12.95 5.95 3.19
N ILE A 142 -12.45 6.43 2.04
CA ILE A 142 -12.08 7.84 1.87
C ILE A 142 -13.30 8.76 2.05
N ASP A 143 -14.45 8.40 1.50
CA ASP A 143 -15.69 9.16 1.64
C ASP A 143 -16.19 9.16 3.10
N ALA A 144 -15.99 8.08 3.84
CA ALA A 144 -16.28 8.02 5.28
C ALA A 144 -15.32 8.87 6.12
N ILE A 145 -14.05 8.98 5.70
CA ILE A 145 -13.02 9.81 6.36
C ILE A 145 -13.20 11.30 6.02
N ARG A 146 -13.60 11.66 4.79
CA ARG A 146 -13.68 13.05 4.31
C ARG A 146 -14.35 14.04 5.29
N PRO A 147 -15.47 13.70 5.96
CA PRO A 147 -16.13 14.61 6.90
C PRO A 147 -15.32 14.97 8.15
N TYR A 148 -14.21 14.26 8.42
CA TYR A 148 -13.24 14.60 9.46
C TYR A 148 -12.29 15.74 9.06
N GLY A 149 -12.35 16.22 7.82
CA GLY A 149 -11.54 17.36 7.38
C GLY A 149 -10.06 17.03 7.19
N HIS A 150 -9.70 15.76 7.01
CA HIS A 150 -8.31 15.31 6.82
C HIS A 150 -7.78 15.70 5.43
N ARG A 151 -7.42 16.98 5.26
CA ARG A 151 -7.04 17.59 3.99
C ARG A 151 -5.95 16.81 3.22
N PRO A 152 -4.86 16.34 3.83
CA PRO A 152 -3.82 15.65 3.05
C PRO A 152 -4.30 14.35 2.41
N LEU A 153 -5.23 13.63 3.05
CA LEU A 153 -5.78 12.40 2.48
C LEU A 153 -6.73 12.71 1.31
N ALA A 154 -7.48 13.81 1.39
CA ALA A 154 -8.31 14.26 0.28
C ALA A 154 -7.46 14.66 -0.94
N ASP A 155 -6.35 15.35 -0.72
CA ASP A 155 -5.42 15.75 -1.78
C ASP A 155 -4.74 14.52 -2.42
N VAL A 156 -4.27 13.57 -1.59
CA VAL A 156 -3.71 12.28 -2.03
C VAL A 156 -4.74 11.48 -2.85
N SER A 157 -5.99 11.40 -2.40
CA SER A 157 -7.07 10.70 -3.10
C SER A 157 -7.33 11.31 -4.47
N ALA A 158 -7.47 12.65 -4.55
CA ALA A 158 -7.68 13.34 -5.82
C ALA A 158 -6.53 13.14 -6.80
N ILE A 159 -5.28 13.21 -6.32
CA ILE A 159 -4.09 12.96 -7.15
C ILE A 159 -4.04 11.50 -7.62
N SER A 160 -4.44 10.54 -6.78
CA SER A 160 -4.46 9.12 -7.13
C SER A 160 -5.43 8.83 -8.29
N GLU A 161 -6.63 9.41 -8.25
CA GLU A 161 -7.61 9.30 -9.35
C GLU A 161 -7.05 9.87 -10.66
N ASP A 162 -6.46 11.06 -10.60
CA ASP A 162 -5.88 11.69 -11.79
C ASP A 162 -4.68 10.90 -12.33
N LEU A 163 -3.88 10.26 -11.46
CA LEU A 163 -2.81 9.35 -11.87
C LEU A 163 -3.33 8.11 -12.59
N ILE A 164 -4.43 7.53 -12.12
CA ILE A 164 -5.08 6.40 -12.80
C ILE A 164 -5.54 6.82 -14.19
N GLN A 165 -6.16 7.99 -14.33
CA GLN A 165 -6.57 8.51 -15.64
C GLN A 165 -5.37 8.81 -16.54
N PHE A 166 -4.31 9.39 -15.98
CA PHE A 166 -3.07 9.67 -16.71
C PHE A 166 -2.43 8.38 -17.26
N ARG A 167 -2.34 7.33 -16.43
CA ARG A 167 -1.84 6.01 -16.87
C ARG A 167 -2.66 5.47 -18.04
N LYS A 168 -3.99 5.44 -17.90
CA LYS A 168 -4.91 5.00 -18.97
C LYS A 168 -4.72 5.80 -20.27
N LEU A 169 -4.57 7.11 -20.17
CA LEU A 169 -4.33 7.98 -21.33
C LEU A 169 -3.02 7.61 -22.06
N VAL A 170 -1.95 7.39 -21.30
CA VAL A 170 -0.65 7.00 -21.84
C VAL A 170 -0.71 5.61 -22.49
N ASP A 171 -1.39 4.65 -21.87
CA ASP A 171 -1.49 3.29 -22.41
C ASP A 171 -2.34 3.25 -23.69
N ILE A 172 -3.39 4.07 -23.78
CA ILE A 172 -4.14 4.28 -25.04
C ILE A 172 -3.24 4.88 -26.12
N HIS A 173 -2.40 5.86 -25.77
CA HIS A 173 -1.45 6.45 -26.73
C HIS A 173 -0.42 5.43 -27.23
N ARG A 174 0.15 4.60 -26.33
CA ARG A 174 1.09 3.52 -26.69
C ARG A 174 0.48 2.55 -27.70
N LYS A 175 -0.80 2.20 -27.53
CA LYS A 175 -1.54 1.29 -28.42
C LYS A 175 -1.90 1.93 -29.77
N PHE A 176 -2.15 3.24 -29.79
CA PHE A 176 -2.61 3.97 -30.99
C PHE A 176 -1.81 5.28 -31.18
N PRO A 177 -0.54 5.19 -31.63
CA PRO A 177 0.36 6.33 -31.73
C PRO A 177 0.11 7.12 -33.02
N HIS A 178 -0.91 7.99 -33.04
CA HIS A 178 -1.31 8.68 -34.29
C HIS A 178 -1.48 10.19 -34.21
N SER A 179 -1.18 10.87 -33.09
CA SER A 179 -1.25 12.35 -33.06
C SER A 179 -0.24 13.04 -32.13
N SER A 180 0.37 14.10 -32.65
CA SER A 180 1.25 15.02 -31.90
C SER A 180 0.48 15.83 -30.85
N TYR A 181 -0.77 16.19 -31.13
CA TYR A 181 -1.67 16.84 -30.17
C TYR A 181 -1.82 16.04 -28.87
N ARG A 182 -1.94 14.70 -28.97
CA ARG A 182 -2.05 13.82 -27.79
C ARG A 182 -0.76 13.79 -26.96
N VAL A 183 0.41 13.89 -27.59
CA VAL A 183 1.70 13.98 -26.88
C VAL A 183 1.79 15.28 -26.07
N GLN A 184 1.39 16.41 -26.66
CA GLN A 184 1.40 17.70 -25.96
C GLN A 184 0.44 17.68 -24.75
N GLN A 185 -0.74 17.10 -24.90
CA GLN A 185 -1.69 16.92 -23.81
C GLN A 185 -1.10 16.07 -22.67
N ILE A 186 -0.50 14.92 -22.99
CA ILE A 186 0.16 14.05 -21.99
C ILE A 186 1.24 14.82 -21.22
N LEU A 187 2.06 15.62 -21.91
CA LEU A 187 3.09 16.44 -21.25
C LEU A 187 2.47 17.48 -20.29
N GLN A 188 1.42 18.17 -20.73
CA GLN A 188 0.71 19.16 -19.90
C GLN A 188 0.07 18.53 -18.67
N ASP A 189 -0.63 17.40 -18.83
CA ASP A 189 -1.28 16.67 -17.75
C ASP A 189 -0.24 16.17 -16.74
N ARG A 190 0.87 15.60 -17.23
CA ARG A 190 1.99 15.18 -16.38
C ARG A 190 2.57 16.34 -15.58
N ASP A 191 2.88 17.46 -16.21
CA ASP A 191 3.52 18.61 -15.55
C ASP A 191 2.57 19.28 -14.55
N SER A 192 1.26 19.28 -14.83
CA SER A 192 0.22 19.70 -13.89
C SER A 192 0.17 18.79 -12.66
N LEU A 193 0.14 17.46 -12.87
CA LEU A 193 0.12 16.48 -11.79
C LEU A 193 1.40 16.51 -10.95
N LEU A 194 2.55 16.64 -11.60
CA LEU A 194 3.85 16.71 -10.93
C LEU A 194 3.93 17.91 -9.99
N ARG A 195 3.37 19.07 -10.37
CA ARG A 195 3.29 20.24 -9.47
C ARG A 195 2.45 19.95 -8.23
N ARG A 196 1.30 19.29 -8.39
CA ARG A 196 0.41 18.93 -7.27
C ARG A 196 1.05 17.89 -6.35
N VAL A 197 1.67 16.84 -6.91
CA VAL A 197 2.42 15.83 -6.17
C VAL A 197 3.56 16.47 -5.37
N ARG A 198 4.32 17.38 -5.97
CA ARG A 198 5.40 18.09 -5.27
C ARG A 198 4.90 19.01 -4.17
N ALA A 199 3.70 19.59 -4.33
CA ALA A 199 3.07 20.42 -3.31
C ALA A 199 2.68 19.59 -2.07
N LEU A 200 2.29 18.31 -2.22
CA LEU A 200 2.04 17.43 -1.06
C LEU A 200 3.25 17.34 -0.10
N ARG A 201 4.47 17.49 -0.62
CA ARG A 201 5.68 17.39 0.19
C ARG A 201 5.94 18.61 1.10
N SER A 202 5.11 19.65 1.04
CA SER A 202 5.18 20.71 2.05
C SER A 202 4.67 20.24 3.43
N GLU A 203 3.98 19.11 3.47
CA GLU A 203 3.51 18.49 4.71
C GLU A 203 4.66 17.79 5.44
N ASP A 204 4.74 18.00 6.76
CA ASP A 204 5.72 17.35 7.64
C ASP A 204 5.19 15.98 8.12
N ASP A 205 4.90 15.09 7.18
CA ASP A 205 4.41 13.74 7.45
C ASP A 205 5.12 12.72 6.55
N GLN A 206 5.77 11.74 7.15
CA GLN A 206 6.59 10.75 6.45
C GLN A 206 5.76 9.82 5.54
N TYR A 207 4.52 9.51 5.89
CA TYR A 207 3.62 8.71 5.06
C TYR A 207 3.25 9.48 3.77
N ILE A 208 3.01 10.80 3.90
CA ILE A 208 2.77 11.69 2.75
C ILE A 208 4.02 11.80 1.89
N GLN A 209 5.21 11.96 2.49
CA GLN A 209 6.48 12.04 1.74
C GLN A 209 6.72 10.79 0.91
N VAL A 210 6.57 9.59 1.50
CA VAL A 210 6.68 8.31 0.79
C VAL A 210 5.70 8.25 -0.39
N THR A 211 4.44 8.61 -0.15
CA THR A 211 3.38 8.56 -1.16
C THR A 211 3.63 9.55 -2.29
N ALA A 212 4.00 10.79 -1.97
CA ALA A 212 4.29 11.83 -2.95
C ALA A 212 5.51 11.47 -3.81
N LEU A 213 6.58 10.93 -3.21
CA LEU A 213 7.75 10.47 -3.96
C LEU A 213 7.44 9.27 -4.86
N ALA A 214 6.62 8.32 -4.39
CA ALA A 214 6.16 7.21 -5.21
C ALA A 214 5.26 7.66 -6.38
N MET A 215 4.38 8.64 -6.15
CA MET A 215 3.58 9.28 -7.21
C MET A 215 4.46 10.04 -8.22
N GLU A 216 5.50 10.74 -7.75
CA GLU A 216 6.48 11.42 -8.61
C GLU A 216 7.22 10.41 -9.50
N LEU A 217 7.70 9.30 -8.93
CA LEU A 217 8.29 8.20 -9.69
C LEU A 217 7.29 7.58 -10.68
N THR A 218 6.03 7.41 -10.28
CA THR A 218 4.99 6.87 -11.16
C THR A 218 4.81 7.74 -12.40
N LEU A 219 4.75 9.06 -12.26
CA LEU A 219 4.65 9.98 -13.40
C LEU A 219 5.85 9.86 -14.35
N TYR A 220 7.06 9.87 -13.81
CA TYR A 220 8.28 9.78 -14.61
C TYR A 220 8.44 8.43 -15.32
N LEU A 221 8.14 7.34 -14.64
CA LEU A 221 8.23 5.99 -15.19
C LEU A 221 7.08 5.67 -16.16
N THR A 222 5.92 6.32 -15.99
CA THR A 222 4.78 6.16 -16.90
C THR A 222 5.04 6.88 -18.21
N TRP A 223 5.63 8.08 -18.20
CA TRP A 223 5.93 8.82 -19.43
C TRP A 223 7.29 9.54 -19.37
N SER A 224 8.26 9.03 -20.13
CA SER A 224 9.51 9.74 -20.37
C SER A 224 9.33 10.72 -21.53
N PRO A 225 9.62 12.03 -21.35
CA PRO A 225 9.43 13.03 -22.39
C PRO A 225 10.40 12.90 -23.57
N LEU A 226 11.46 12.09 -23.47
CA LEU A 226 12.54 12.08 -24.45
C LEU A 226 12.97 10.62 -24.73
N PRO A 227 12.99 10.19 -26.01
CA PRO A 227 13.50 8.88 -26.42
C PRO A 227 14.95 8.63 -25.98
N ASP A 228 15.74 9.70 -25.84
CA ASP A 228 17.19 9.64 -25.52
C ASP A 228 17.57 10.32 -24.19
N SER A 229 16.63 10.79 -23.37
CA SER A 229 17.00 11.30 -22.05
C SER A 229 17.09 10.16 -21.05
N THR A 230 18.31 9.89 -20.61
CA THR A 230 18.61 9.24 -19.34
C THR A 230 18.22 10.18 -18.21
N LEU A 231 16.92 10.42 -18.00
CA LEU A 231 16.45 11.11 -16.81
C LEU A 231 16.84 10.21 -15.63
N ASN A 232 17.91 10.58 -14.93
CA ASN A 232 18.36 9.81 -13.78
C ASN A 232 17.34 9.98 -12.66
N LEU A 233 16.60 8.91 -12.36
CA LEU A 233 15.60 8.87 -11.29
C LEU A 233 16.17 8.35 -9.96
N THR A 234 17.43 7.91 -9.94
CA THR A 234 18.14 7.46 -8.73
C THR A 234 18.08 8.48 -7.59
N PRO A 235 18.22 9.81 -7.80
CA PRO A 235 18.04 10.79 -6.72
C PRO A 235 16.62 10.85 -6.16
N VAL A 236 15.59 10.61 -6.98
CA VAL A 236 14.20 10.57 -6.51
C VAL A 236 13.96 9.27 -5.74
N ALA A 237 14.47 8.15 -6.23
CA ALA A 237 14.44 6.86 -5.53
C ALA A 237 15.22 6.89 -4.21
N GLY A 238 16.35 7.62 -4.14
CA GLY A 238 17.14 7.81 -2.92
C GLY A 238 16.36 8.56 -1.85
N ARG A 239 15.64 9.63 -2.22
CA ARG A 239 14.73 10.32 -1.28
C ARG A 239 13.57 9.43 -0.83
N LEU A 240 13.05 8.58 -1.72
CA LEU A 240 12.03 7.60 -1.34
C LEU A 240 12.59 6.58 -0.33
N TRP A 241 13.81 6.09 -0.57
CA TRP A 241 14.52 5.21 0.34
C TRP A 241 14.68 5.85 1.73
N GLU A 242 15.15 7.10 1.80
CA GLU A 242 15.26 7.85 3.05
C GLU A 242 13.90 8.00 3.76
N ALA A 243 12.87 8.45 3.05
CA ALA A 243 11.52 8.61 3.62
C ALA A 243 10.95 7.29 4.16
N MET A 244 11.16 6.18 3.45
CA MET A 244 10.69 4.86 3.90
C MET A 244 11.44 4.35 5.14
N ASN A 245 12.72 4.69 5.32
CA ASN A 245 13.43 4.35 6.56
C ASN A 245 13.02 5.22 7.75
N ASN A 246 12.46 6.40 7.49
CA ASN A 246 12.02 7.35 8.51
C ASN A 246 10.54 7.17 8.88
N LEU A 247 9.85 6.14 8.36
CA LEU A 247 8.49 5.82 8.76
C LEU A 247 8.43 5.53 10.27
N PRO A 248 7.46 6.12 11.01
CA PRO A 248 7.32 5.89 12.45
C PRO A 248 7.19 4.41 12.82
N VAL A 249 6.45 3.65 12.01
CA VAL A 249 6.28 2.20 12.16
C VAL A 249 6.79 1.51 10.91
N ARG A 250 7.78 0.61 11.07
CA ARG A 250 8.30 -0.18 9.95
C ARG A 250 7.21 -1.12 9.40
N PRO A 251 7.02 -1.18 8.06
CA PRO A 251 6.13 -2.17 7.44
C PRO A 251 6.61 -3.60 7.74
N CYS A 252 5.65 -4.52 7.89
CA CYS A 252 5.98 -5.94 8.00
C CYS A 252 6.34 -6.53 6.62
N MET A 253 6.95 -7.73 6.60
CA MET A 253 7.42 -8.36 5.36
C MET A 253 6.33 -8.56 4.31
N PHE A 254 5.06 -8.78 4.71
CA PHE A 254 3.96 -8.95 3.77
C PHE A 254 3.58 -7.63 3.09
N MET A 255 3.69 -6.53 3.81
CA MET A 255 3.51 -5.18 3.26
C MET A 255 4.64 -4.85 2.30
N ASP A 256 5.89 -5.23 2.63
CA ASP A 256 7.03 -5.05 1.73
C ASP A 256 6.83 -5.81 0.40
N LEU A 257 6.32 -7.05 0.45
CA LEU A 257 6.04 -7.83 -0.77
C LEU A 257 5.06 -7.13 -1.71
N ALA A 258 3.97 -6.58 -1.15
CA ALA A 258 2.90 -5.94 -1.91
C ALA A 258 3.09 -4.43 -2.14
N SER A 259 4.27 -3.87 -1.83
CA SER A 259 4.52 -2.43 -1.85
C SER A 259 4.87 -1.90 -3.24
N CYS A 260 3.94 -1.18 -3.87
CA CYS A 260 4.24 -0.40 -5.09
C CYS A 260 5.34 0.64 -4.88
N PRO A 261 5.43 1.37 -3.74
CA PRO A 261 6.56 2.24 -3.47
C PRO A 261 7.92 1.53 -3.56
N LEU A 262 8.08 0.32 -3.01
CA LEU A 262 9.34 -0.43 -3.12
C LEU A 262 9.65 -0.82 -4.57
N MET A 263 8.65 -1.30 -5.30
CA MET A 263 8.80 -1.68 -6.71
C MET A 263 9.16 -0.47 -7.59
N LEU A 264 8.53 0.68 -7.35
CA LEU A 264 8.84 1.93 -8.04
C LEU A 264 10.28 2.39 -7.80
N GLY A 265 10.74 2.35 -6.54
CA GLY A 265 12.12 2.68 -6.18
C GLY A 265 13.13 1.77 -6.88
N ALA A 266 12.90 0.46 -6.88
CA ALA A 266 13.76 -0.51 -7.56
C ALA A 266 13.81 -0.32 -9.08
N VAL A 267 12.67 -0.02 -9.72
CA VAL A 267 12.59 0.21 -11.18
C VAL A 267 13.17 1.58 -11.59
N ALA A 268 13.12 2.57 -10.70
CA ALA A 268 13.61 3.92 -10.97
C ALA A 268 15.12 4.07 -10.80
N ALA A 269 15.72 3.38 -9.83
CA ALA A 269 17.14 3.51 -9.53
C ALA A 269 18.02 2.76 -10.54
N ASP A 270 19.18 3.33 -10.84
CA ASP A 270 20.15 2.78 -11.81
C ASP A 270 20.66 1.41 -11.35
N GLU A 271 20.87 0.51 -12.31
CA GLU A 271 21.47 -0.81 -12.06
C GLU A 271 22.85 -0.67 -11.40
N GLY A 272 23.11 -1.46 -10.36
CA GLY A 272 24.35 -1.42 -9.58
C GLY A 272 24.46 -0.25 -8.60
N SER A 273 23.45 0.60 -8.47
CA SER A 273 23.42 1.65 -7.43
C SER A 273 23.01 1.09 -6.06
N GLU A 274 23.58 1.63 -4.98
CA GLU A 274 23.21 1.28 -3.60
C GLU A 274 21.71 1.51 -3.33
N VAL A 275 21.15 2.56 -3.93
CA VAL A 275 19.72 2.88 -3.84
C VAL A 275 18.88 1.72 -4.37
N ARG A 276 19.18 1.23 -5.57
CA ARG A 276 18.48 0.09 -6.16
C ARG A 276 18.65 -1.16 -5.32
N ASP A 277 19.88 -1.43 -4.90
CA ASP A 277 20.22 -2.61 -4.11
C ASP A 277 19.43 -2.67 -2.81
N TRP A 278 19.18 -1.52 -2.16
CA TRP A 278 18.34 -1.47 -0.96
C TRP A 278 16.91 -1.93 -1.23
N PHE A 279 16.26 -1.39 -2.28
CA PHE A 279 14.87 -1.76 -2.62
C PHE A 279 14.77 -3.24 -3.02
N VAL A 280 15.67 -3.70 -3.89
CA VAL A 280 15.68 -5.09 -4.37
C VAL A 280 15.95 -6.06 -3.23
N THR A 281 16.94 -5.77 -2.37
CA THR A 281 17.26 -6.61 -1.20
C THR A 281 16.08 -6.72 -0.25
N ARG A 282 15.34 -5.62 -0.03
CA ARG A 282 14.17 -5.62 0.86
C ARG A 282 13.05 -6.53 0.34
N ILE A 283 12.71 -6.43 -0.95
CA ILE A 283 11.69 -7.29 -1.56
C ILE A 283 12.19 -8.75 -1.62
N ARG A 284 13.44 -8.97 -2.02
CA ARG A 284 14.07 -10.31 -2.10
C ARG A 284 14.04 -11.01 -0.75
N LYS A 285 14.39 -10.32 0.33
CA LYS A 285 14.34 -10.89 1.68
C LYS A 285 12.95 -11.36 2.07
N ALA A 286 11.90 -10.61 1.72
CA ALA A 286 10.52 -11.03 1.96
C ALA A 286 10.18 -12.32 1.17
N VAL A 287 10.58 -12.38 -0.11
CA VAL A 287 10.39 -13.56 -0.97
C VAL A 287 11.15 -14.79 -0.45
N GLU A 288 12.44 -14.64 -0.13
CA GLU A 288 13.28 -15.72 0.42
C GLU A 288 12.74 -16.22 1.76
N THR A 289 12.27 -15.31 2.62
CA THR A 289 11.67 -15.70 3.90
C THR A 289 10.42 -16.55 3.66
N LEU A 290 9.54 -16.14 2.74
CA LEU A 290 8.35 -16.93 2.39
C LEU A 290 8.75 -18.29 1.78
N LYS A 291 9.72 -18.33 0.87
CA LYS A 291 10.25 -19.58 0.28
C LYS A 291 10.79 -20.53 1.35
N SER A 292 11.57 -20.01 2.30
CA SER A 292 12.12 -20.79 3.42
C SER A 292 11.04 -21.40 4.32
N ARG A 293 9.81 -20.86 4.28
CA ARG A 293 8.65 -21.35 5.02
C ARG A 293 7.75 -22.27 4.21
N GLY A 294 8.14 -22.63 2.99
CA GLY A 294 7.44 -23.58 2.12
C GLY A 294 6.58 -22.95 1.02
N TRP A 295 6.54 -21.62 0.89
CA TRP A 295 5.84 -20.96 -0.21
C TRP A 295 6.60 -21.13 -1.52
N ARG A 296 6.02 -21.86 -2.48
CA ARG A 296 6.69 -22.13 -3.76
C ARG A 296 6.80 -20.92 -4.69
N ARG A 297 5.75 -20.09 -4.73
CA ARG A 297 5.66 -18.93 -5.62
C ARG A 297 5.08 -17.70 -4.88
N PRO A 298 5.86 -17.06 -3.99
CA PRO A 298 5.35 -15.95 -3.18
C PRO A 298 4.80 -14.77 -4.00
N LEU A 299 5.40 -14.50 -5.17
CA LEU A 299 5.02 -13.38 -6.04
C LEU A 299 3.79 -13.66 -6.91
N GLU A 300 3.31 -14.90 -6.97
CA GLU A 300 2.16 -15.29 -7.81
C GLU A 300 0.88 -14.52 -7.44
N VAL A 301 0.71 -14.15 -6.17
CA VAL A 301 -0.41 -13.30 -5.72
C VAL A 301 -0.41 -11.96 -6.44
N LEU A 302 0.76 -11.32 -6.57
CA LEU A 302 0.91 -10.05 -7.27
C LEU A 302 0.70 -10.24 -8.78
N GLU A 303 1.29 -11.29 -9.36
CA GLU A 303 1.12 -11.59 -10.79
C GLU A 303 -0.34 -11.75 -11.21
N ARG A 304 -1.15 -12.40 -10.36
CA ARG A 304 -2.58 -12.60 -10.60
C ARG A 304 -3.40 -11.33 -10.40
N ALA A 305 -2.96 -10.44 -9.52
CA ALA A 305 -3.75 -9.29 -9.12
C ALA A 305 -3.51 -8.06 -10.00
N PHE A 306 -2.30 -7.88 -10.53
CA PHE A 306 -1.99 -6.80 -11.45
C PHE A 306 -2.50 -7.12 -12.87
N THR A 307 -3.29 -6.20 -13.44
CA THR A 307 -3.82 -6.35 -14.80
C THR A 307 -2.69 -6.47 -15.85
N PRO A 308 -2.90 -7.26 -16.93
CA PRO A 308 -1.94 -7.38 -18.01
C PRO A 308 -1.88 -6.06 -18.79
N ASP A 309 -0.91 -5.22 -18.42
CA ASP A 309 -0.67 -3.93 -19.05
C ASP A 309 0.78 -3.83 -19.57
N ASP A 310 0.95 -3.19 -20.74
CA ASP A 310 2.20 -3.09 -21.52
C ASP A 310 3.09 -1.91 -21.06
N GLY A 311 2.76 -1.29 -19.93
CA GLY A 311 3.46 -0.15 -19.36
C GLY A 311 4.33 -0.50 -18.15
N LEU A 312 4.22 0.32 -17.10
CA LEU A 312 5.02 0.22 -15.88
C LEU A 312 4.87 -1.13 -15.16
N VAL A 313 3.69 -1.76 -15.24
CA VAL A 313 3.44 -3.09 -14.67
C VAL A 313 4.35 -4.16 -15.30
N SER A 314 4.70 -4.04 -16.58
CA SER A 314 5.67 -4.95 -17.22
C SER A 314 7.06 -4.86 -16.59
N ARG A 315 7.46 -3.66 -16.12
CA ARG A 315 8.73 -3.43 -15.41
C ARG A 315 8.70 -4.05 -14.02
N PHE A 316 7.55 -4.01 -13.33
CA PHE A 316 7.37 -4.75 -12.07
C PHE A 316 7.50 -6.26 -12.28
N ARG A 317 6.90 -6.82 -13.35
CA ARG A 317 7.07 -8.24 -13.70
C ARG A 317 8.51 -8.61 -14.06
N ALA A 318 9.26 -7.70 -14.68
CA ALA A 318 10.69 -7.92 -14.92
C ALA A 318 11.47 -7.99 -13.60
N LEU A 319 11.22 -7.04 -12.69
CA LEU A 319 11.79 -7.04 -11.34
C LEU A 319 11.44 -8.32 -10.56
N TRP A 320 10.19 -8.77 -10.63
CA TRP A 320 9.77 -10.02 -9.97
C TRP A 320 10.54 -11.23 -10.46
N ARG A 321 10.79 -11.33 -11.78
CA ARG A 321 11.60 -12.41 -12.36
C ARG A 321 13.05 -12.37 -11.91
N GLU A 322 13.66 -11.18 -11.77
CA GLU A 322 15.00 -11.00 -11.21
C GLU A 322 15.08 -11.39 -9.72
N ILE A 323 14.01 -11.16 -8.97
CA ILE A 323 13.95 -11.51 -7.54
C ILE A 323 13.74 -13.01 -7.36
N ASP A 324 12.98 -13.65 -8.25
CA ASP A 324 12.65 -15.07 -8.16
C ASP A 324 13.73 -16.01 -8.73
N SER A 325 14.64 -15.50 -9.58
CA SER A 325 15.77 -16.22 -10.16
C SER A 325 16.88 -16.49 -9.15
#